data_AF-A0A970H8G6-F1
#
_entry.id   AF-A0A970H8G6-F1
#
_cell.length_a   1.000
_cell.length_b   1.000
_cell.length_c   1.000
_cell.angle_alpha   90.00
_cell.angle_beta   90.00
_cell.angle_gamma   90.00
#
_symmetry.space_group_name_H-M   'P 1'
#
loop_
_entity.id
_entity.type
_entity.pdbx_description
1 polymer ?
#
loop_
_entity_poly.entity_id
_entity_poly.type
_entity_poly.pdbx_seq_one_letter_code
_entity_poly.pdbx_strand_id
1 'polypeptide(L)'
;AAGVAAVLGVTLDLTPGDRRRLADRRGEPFSGPLFHAEPPDWRLLARLVRRAGLAWGIPRPPVARPLAWRQRNRELAGLFAEAAERWAEAGEPEAAGQELWRAAREAERAERDLAALAREGQLGLFVWLDAGRRRFVEEWAAGRRPELLARLEARLRAAAKECGTEGER
;
A
#
# COMPACT_ATOMS: atom_id res chain seq x y z
N ALA A 1 16.65 10.42 19.28
CA ALA A 1 16.05 9.67 18.16
C ALA A 1 15.55 10.67 17.14
N ALA A 2 16.04 10.65 15.90
CA ALA A 2 15.50 11.50 14.83
C ALA A 2 14.02 11.16 14.63
N GLY A 3 13.14 12.17 14.52
CA GLY A 3 11.67 12.06 14.52
C GLY A 3 11.05 11.34 13.32
N VAL A 4 11.51 10.12 13.02
CA VAL A 4 10.96 9.24 12.00
C VAL A 4 9.72 8.57 12.60
N ALA A 5 8.55 8.84 12.03
CA ALA A 5 7.28 8.25 12.46
C ALA A 5 6.82 7.08 11.57
N ALA A 6 7.37 6.99 10.35
CA ALA A 6 6.91 6.08 9.33
C ALA A 6 8.03 5.62 8.39
N VAL A 7 7.89 4.41 7.86
CA VAL A 7 8.73 3.86 6.80
C VAL A 7 7.83 3.50 5.61
N LEU A 8 8.22 3.96 4.41
CA LEU A 8 7.56 3.59 3.17
C LEU A 8 8.54 2.80 2.30
N GLY A 9 8.21 1.55 2.00
CA GLY A 9 8.92 0.80 0.98
C GLY A 9 8.50 1.26 -0.42
N VAL A 10 9.41 1.94 -1.12
CA VAL A 10 9.19 2.40 -2.50
C VAL A 10 10.16 1.66 -3.42
N THR A 11 9.60 0.86 -4.33
CA THR A 11 10.34 0.36 -5.49
C THR A 11 10.47 1.50 -6.48
N LEU A 12 11.70 1.96 -6.72
CA LEU A 12 11.96 2.96 -7.74
C LEU A 12 12.20 2.25 -9.07
N ASP A 13 11.34 2.52 -10.07
CA ASP A 13 11.60 2.11 -11.44
C ASP A 13 12.61 3.07 -12.06
N LEU A 14 13.88 2.84 -11.77
CA LEU A 14 14.97 3.70 -12.21
C LEU A 14 15.50 3.22 -13.56
N THR A 15 15.49 4.10 -14.55
CA THR A 15 16.22 3.85 -15.79
C THR A 15 17.73 3.77 -15.51
N PRO A 16 18.54 3.17 -16.40
CA PRO A 16 20.00 3.18 -16.25
C PRO A 16 20.58 4.59 -16.08
N GLY A 17 19.98 5.61 -16.73
CA GLY A 17 20.37 7.01 -16.59
C GLY A 17 20.05 7.60 -15.21
N ASP A 18 18.91 7.26 -14.62
CA ASP A 18 18.53 7.72 -13.28
C ASP A 18 19.44 7.12 -12.20
N ARG A 19 19.79 5.83 -12.37
CA ARG A 19 20.74 5.15 -11.49
C ARG A 19 22.12 5.81 -11.50
N ARG A 20 22.62 6.16 -12.69
CA ARG A 20 23.92 6.86 -12.84
C ARG A 20 23.89 8.24 -12.17
N ARG A 21 22.85 9.04 -12.40
CA ARG A 21 22.71 10.37 -11.76
C ARG A 21 22.60 10.29 -10.23
N LEU A 22 21.91 9.28 -9.70
CA LEU A 22 21.80 9.05 -8.27
C LEU A 22 23.14 8.65 -7.65
N ALA A 23 23.92 7.81 -8.33
CA ALA A 23 25.28 7.44 -7.91
C ALA A 23 26.20 8.66 -7.89
N ASP A 24 26.19 9.46 -8.96
CA ASP A 24 27.00 10.67 -9.08
C ASP A 24 26.69 11.69 -7.97
N ARG A 25 25.41 11.86 -7.60
CA ARG A 25 24.99 12.77 -6.51
C ARG A 25 25.39 12.31 -5.12
N ARG A 26 25.52 11.00 -4.88
CA ARG A 26 25.91 10.45 -3.57
C ARG A 26 27.43 10.42 -3.37
N GLY A 27 28.22 10.60 -4.43
CA GLY A 27 29.68 10.51 -4.35
C GLY A 27 30.19 9.09 -4.07
N GLU A 28 29.34 8.08 -4.23
CA GLU A 28 29.73 6.67 -4.10
C GLU A 28 30.18 6.16 -5.49
N PRO A 29 31.37 5.53 -5.62
CA PRO A 29 31.71 4.79 -6.82
C PRO A 29 30.65 3.70 -7.03
N PHE A 30 30.29 3.48 -8.29
CA PHE A 30 29.24 2.55 -8.73
C PHE A 30 29.59 1.08 -8.41
N SER A 31 29.61 0.73 -7.13
CA SER A 31 29.87 -0.61 -6.60
C SER A 31 29.48 -0.70 -5.12
N GLY A 32 28.34 -0.12 -4.74
CA GLY A 32 27.71 -0.30 -3.43
C GLY A 32 26.47 -1.21 -3.53
N PRO A 33 26.31 -2.23 -2.67
CA PRO A 33 25.21 -3.22 -2.73
C PRO A 33 23.79 -2.65 -2.53
N LEU A 34 23.64 -1.35 -2.24
CA LEU A 34 22.35 -0.68 -1.98
C LEU A 34 21.36 -0.69 -3.16
N PHE A 35 21.84 -0.87 -4.40
CA PHE A 35 20.99 -0.91 -5.60
C PHE A 35 21.06 -2.24 -6.37
N HIS A 36 21.82 -3.21 -5.86
CA HIS A 36 22.09 -4.50 -6.53
C HIS A 36 21.84 -5.70 -5.63
N ALA A 37 21.72 -5.52 -4.32
CA ALA A 37 21.25 -6.57 -3.44
C ALA A 37 19.78 -6.85 -3.73
N GLU A 38 19.40 -8.13 -3.64
CA GLU A 38 17.99 -8.51 -3.63
C GLU A 38 17.31 -7.72 -2.49
N PRO A 39 16.19 -7.03 -2.77
CA PRO A 39 15.49 -6.29 -1.73
C PRO A 39 15.16 -7.24 -0.58
N PRO A 40 15.34 -6.80 0.69
CA PRO A 40 15.01 -7.64 1.82
C PRO A 40 13.54 -8.06 1.73
N ASP A 41 13.25 -9.29 2.18
CA ASP A 41 11.88 -9.80 2.24
C ASP A 41 10.96 -8.73 2.86
N TRP A 42 10.01 -8.28 2.07
CA TRP A 42 9.07 -7.23 2.43
C TRP A 42 8.28 -7.57 3.70
N ARG A 43 8.03 -8.86 3.97
CA ARG A 43 7.43 -9.36 5.21
C ARG A 43 8.37 -9.20 6.40
N LEU A 44 9.66 -9.48 6.22
CA LEU A 44 10.68 -9.24 7.23
C LEU A 44 10.78 -7.74 7.54
N LEU A 45 10.80 -6.91 6.50
CA LEU A 45 10.89 -5.46 6.65
C LEU A 45 9.68 -4.88 7.40
N ALA A 46 8.45 -5.25 7.01
CA ALA A 46 7.23 -4.83 7.71
C ALA A 46 7.24 -5.25 9.19
N ARG A 47 7.71 -6.47 9.49
CA ARG A 47 7.88 -6.94 10.87
C ARG A 47 8.87 -6.10 11.66
N LEU A 48 10.02 -5.75 11.06
CA LEU A 48 11.04 -4.93 11.71
C LEU A 48 10.55 -3.50 11.98
N VAL A 49 9.83 -2.89 11.03
CA VAL A 49 9.25 -1.54 11.20
C VAL A 49 8.26 -1.52 12.36
N ARG A 50 7.35 -2.50 12.45
CA ARG A 50 6.42 -2.58 13.58
C ARG A 50 7.13 -2.79 14.92
N ARG A 51 8.15 -3.66 14.97
CA ARG A 51 8.94 -3.87 16.19
C ARG A 51 9.64 -2.59 16.67
N ALA A 52 10.01 -1.72 15.72
CA ALA A 52 10.59 -0.41 16.02
C ALA A 52 9.55 0.64 16.44
N GLY A 53 8.26 0.30 16.53
CA GLY A 53 7.18 1.24 16.88
C GLY A 53 6.87 2.25 15.77
N LEU A 54 7.32 1.97 14.55
CA LEU A 54 7.12 2.84 13.38
C LEU A 54 5.87 2.40 12.60
N ALA A 55 5.18 3.37 12.00
CA ALA A 55 4.12 3.06 11.05
C ALA A 55 4.71 2.54 9.73
N TRP A 56 4.04 1.55 9.13
CA TRP A 56 4.30 1.13 7.76
C TRP A 56 3.38 1.91 6.82
N GLY A 57 3.94 2.85 6.07
CA GLY A 57 3.16 3.84 5.29
C GLY A 57 3.11 5.22 5.93
N ILE A 58 2.87 6.25 5.11
CA ILE A 58 2.90 7.66 5.54
C ILE A 58 1.58 8.01 6.25
N PRO A 59 1.59 8.46 7.53
CA PRO A 59 0.39 8.97 8.18
C PRO A 59 -0.15 10.16 7.40
N ARG A 60 -1.41 10.08 6.98
CA ARG A 60 -2.01 11.13 6.13
C ARG A 60 -2.33 12.37 6.97
N PRO A 61 -1.89 13.57 6.55
CA PRO A 61 -2.19 14.80 7.26
C PRO A 61 -3.72 15.05 7.26
N PRO A 62 -4.31 15.46 8.40
CA PRO A 62 -5.70 15.86 8.44
C PRO A 62 -5.89 17.14 7.60
N VAL A 63 -6.96 17.21 6.81
CA VAL A 63 -7.29 18.43 6.06
C VAL A 63 -8.52 19.08 6.69
N ALA A 64 -8.44 20.38 6.91
CA ALA A 64 -9.29 21.13 7.84
C ALA A 64 -10.80 21.10 7.56
N ARG A 65 -11.25 20.73 6.34
CA ARG A 65 -12.65 20.44 5.97
C ARG A 65 -12.73 19.99 4.50
N PRO A 66 -12.66 18.68 4.20
CA PRO A 66 -12.88 18.20 2.84
C PRO A 66 -14.35 18.35 2.42
N LEU A 67 -14.60 18.56 1.13
CA LEU A 67 -15.93 18.32 0.54
C LEU A 67 -16.37 16.88 0.87
N ALA A 68 -17.66 16.63 1.05
CA ALA A 68 -18.16 15.31 1.49
C ALA A 68 -17.71 14.14 0.58
N TRP A 69 -17.56 14.38 -0.73
CA TRP A 69 -17.01 13.38 -1.65
C TRP A 69 -15.49 13.19 -1.52
N ARG A 70 -14.73 14.25 -1.19
CA ARG A 70 -13.29 14.14 -0.89
C ARG A 70 -13.04 13.32 0.37
N GLN A 71 -13.93 13.44 1.36
CA GLN A 71 -13.89 12.62 2.57
C GLN A 71 -14.09 11.13 2.24
N ARG A 72 -15.12 10.81 1.45
CA ARG A 72 -15.39 9.45 0.97
C ARG A 72 -14.24 8.87 0.15
N ASN A 73 -13.66 9.65 -0.76
CA ASN A 73 -12.48 9.22 -1.52
C ASN A 73 -11.27 8.95 -0.61
N ARG A 74 -11.08 9.71 0.48
CA ARG A 74 -10.02 9.44 1.46
C ARG A 74 -10.25 8.18 2.27
N GLU A 75 -11.48 7.89 2.64
CA GLU A 75 -11.85 6.64 3.31
C GLU A 75 -11.52 5.45 2.41
N LEU A 76 -11.93 5.51 1.14
CA LEU A 76 -11.58 4.51 0.13
C LEU A 76 -10.06 4.40 -0.06
N ALA A 77 -9.35 5.52 -0.17
CA ALA A 77 -7.89 5.51 -0.24
C ALA A 77 -7.28 4.86 1.00
N GLY A 78 -7.88 5.04 2.18
CA GLY A 78 -7.46 4.41 3.43
C GLY A 78 -7.57 2.90 3.37
N LEU A 79 -8.68 2.40 2.82
CA LEU A 79 -8.89 0.97 2.60
C LEU A 79 -7.92 0.37 1.59
N PHE A 80 -7.55 1.08 0.52
CA PHE A 80 -6.51 0.62 -0.40
C PHE A 80 -5.13 0.54 0.27
N ALA A 81 -4.78 1.53 1.10
CA ALA A 81 -3.54 1.51 1.88
C ALA A 81 -3.53 0.34 2.87
N GLU A 82 -4.62 0.15 3.63
CA GLU A 82 -4.79 -0.99 4.53
C GLU A 82 -4.64 -2.33 3.76
N ALA A 83 -5.25 -2.44 2.58
CA ALA A 83 -5.11 -3.65 1.76
C ALA A 83 -3.66 -3.89 1.35
N ALA A 84 -2.91 -2.85 0.98
CA ALA A 84 -1.50 -2.95 0.64
C ALA A 84 -0.64 -3.37 1.85
N GLU A 85 -0.93 -2.84 3.04
CA GLU A 85 -0.28 -3.23 4.30
C GLU A 85 -0.59 -4.68 4.67
N ARG A 86 -1.83 -5.16 4.47
CA ARG A 86 -2.14 -6.58 4.78
C ARG A 86 -1.60 -7.54 3.72
N TRP A 87 -1.53 -7.11 2.47
CA TRP A 87 -0.85 -7.83 1.38
C TRP A 87 0.63 -8.02 1.74
N ALA A 88 1.25 -6.96 2.26
CA ALA A 88 2.62 -6.99 2.78
C ALA A 88 2.84 -8.05 3.85
N GLU A 89 2.02 -7.97 4.90
CA GLU A 89 2.15 -8.84 6.07
C GLU A 89 1.89 -10.30 5.73
N ALA A 90 1.03 -10.56 4.74
CA ALA A 90 0.70 -11.89 4.27
C ALA A 90 1.83 -12.53 3.43
N GLY A 91 2.90 -11.77 3.10
CA GLY A 91 4.01 -12.24 2.29
C GLY A 91 3.64 -12.46 0.82
N GLU A 92 2.63 -11.74 0.33
CA GLU A 92 2.21 -11.80 -1.06
C GLU A 92 3.17 -11.02 -1.98
N PRO A 93 3.17 -11.28 -3.30
CA PRO A 93 4.11 -10.64 -4.23
C PRO A 93 4.07 -9.10 -4.20
N GLU A 94 5.24 -8.47 -4.10
CA GLU A 94 5.39 -7.01 -3.89
C GLU A 94 4.68 -6.17 -4.96
N ALA A 95 4.79 -6.56 -6.23
CA ALA A 95 4.25 -5.78 -7.35
C ALA A 95 2.74 -5.48 -7.21
N ALA A 96 1.95 -6.47 -6.78
CA ALA A 96 0.52 -6.29 -6.56
C ALA A 96 0.22 -5.41 -5.34
N GLY A 97 1.04 -5.49 -4.28
CA GLY A 97 0.94 -4.58 -3.12
C GLY A 97 1.25 -3.13 -3.48
N GLN A 98 2.24 -2.89 -4.34
CA GLN A 98 2.57 -1.55 -4.84
C GLN A 98 1.44 -0.95 -5.68
N GLU A 99 0.74 -1.77 -6.47
CA GLU A 99 -0.45 -1.32 -7.22
C GLU A 99 -1.60 -0.86 -6.31
N LEU A 100 -1.76 -1.47 -5.13
CA LEU A 100 -2.71 -1.02 -4.11
C LEU A 100 -2.30 0.33 -3.49
N TRP A 101 -1.00 0.53 -3.22
CA TRP A 101 -0.48 1.84 -2.78
C TRP A 101 -0.64 2.93 -3.85
N ARG A 102 -0.46 2.59 -5.13
CA ARG A 102 -0.74 3.50 -6.25
C ARG A 102 -2.23 3.84 -6.32
N ALA A 103 -3.11 2.84 -6.24
CA ALA A 103 -4.56 3.03 -6.21
C ALA A 103 -5.01 3.92 -5.02
N ALA A 104 -4.40 3.77 -3.84
CA ALA A 104 -4.67 4.65 -2.70
C ALA A 104 -4.36 6.13 -3.03
N ARG A 105 -3.23 6.41 -3.68
CA ARG A 105 -2.83 7.76 -4.08
C ARG A 105 -3.75 8.35 -5.16
N GLU A 106 -4.13 7.54 -6.15
CA GLU A 106 -5.04 7.96 -7.20
C GLU A 106 -6.45 8.23 -6.65
N ALA A 107 -6.96 7.37 -5.76
CA ALA A 107 -8.24 7.58 -5.10
C ALA A 107 -8.26 8.88 -4.29
N GLU A 108 -7.19 9.20 -3.57
CA GLU A 108 -7.06 10.45 -2.82
C GLU A 108 -7.02 11.69 -3.72
N ARG A 109 -6.41 11.59 -4.90
CA ARG A 109 -6.30 12.68 -5.88
C ARG A 109 -7.53 12.82 -6.78
N ALA A 110 -8.39 11.80 -6.84
CA ALA A 110 -9.55 11.79 -7.71
C ALA A 110 -10.44 13.01 -7.45
N GLU A 111 -10.70 13.79 -8.51
CA GLU A 111 -11.53 15.01 -8.46
C GLU A 111 -13.03 14.72 -8.55
N ARG A 112 -13.41 13.44 -8.62
CA ARG A 112 -14.79 12.97 -8.72
C ARG A 112 -15.09 11.98 -7.60
N ASP A 113 -16.37 11.91 -7.23
CA ASP A 113 -16.87 10.97 -6.23
C ASP A 113 -16.81 9.53 -6.77
N LEU A 114 -15.83 8.75 -6.33
CA LEU A 114 -15.64 7.38 -6.80
C LEU A 114 -16.80 6.47 -6.37
N ALA A 115 -17.46 6.75 -5.25
CA ALA A 115 -18.63 5.99 -4.82
C ALA A 115 -19.86 6.26 -5.71
N ALA A 116 -20.03 7.52 -6.16
CA ALA A 116 -21.09 7.85 -7.13
C ALA A 116 -20.82 7.18 -8.48
N LEU A 117 -19.59 7.29 -8.98
CA LEU A 117 -19.18 6.66 -10.23
C LEU A 117 -19.31 5.14 -10.20
N ALA A 118 -19.09 4.50 -9.05
CA ALA A 118 -19.35 3.08 -8.86
C ALA A 118 -20.84 2.73 -9.05
N ARG A 119 -21.75 3.51 -8.44
CA ARG A 119 -23.21 3.30 -8.58
C ARG A 119 -23.69 3.52 -10.02
N GLU A 120 -23.04 4.43 -10.73
CA GLU A 120 -23.36 4.74 -12.13
C GLU A 120 -22.69 3.78 -13.14
N GLY A 121 -21.87 2.83 -12.67
CA GLY A 121 -21.13 1.91 -13.55
C GLY A 121 -20.03 2.58 -14.37
N GLN A 122 -19.56 3.76 -13.96
CA GLN A 122 -18.63 4.62 -14.71
C GLN A 122 -17.16 4.49 -14.29
N LEU A 123 -16.82 3.56 -13.38
CA LEU A 123 -15.42 3.35 -12.97
C LEU A 123 -14.51 2.89 -14.12
N GLY A 124 -15.06 2.36 -15.21
CA GLY A 124 -14.32 1.99 -16.42
C GLY A 124 -13.58 3.15 -17.09
N LEU A 125 -13.89 4.41 -16.72
CA LEU A 125 -13.19 5.60 -17.20
C LEU A 125 -11.79 5.78 -16.59
N PHE A 126 -11.45 5.05 -15.52
CA PHE A 126 -10.18 5.20 -14.81
C PHE A 126 -9.23 4.05 -15.15
N VAL A 127 -8.16 4.35 -15.90
CA VAL A 127 -7.18 3.36 -16.38
C VAL A 127 -6.44 2.66 -15.23
N TRP A 128 -6.29 3.33 -14.09
CA TRP A 128 -5.66 2.75 -12.89
C TRP A 128 -6.57 1.78 -12.11
N LEU A 129 -7.84 1.65 -12.49
CA LEU A 129 -8.78 0.70 -11.91
C LEU A 129 -8.90 -0.53 -12.83
N ASP A 130 -8.03 -1.53 -12.63
CA ASP A 130 -8.24 -2.86 -13.21
C ASP A 130 -9.51 -3.53 -12.66
N ALA A 131 -9.85 -4.73 -13.16
CA ALA A 131 -11.06 -5.42 -12.74
C ALA A 131 -11.13 -5.67 -11.22
N GLY A 132 -10.00 -6.02 -10.59
CA GLY A 132 -9.95 -6.28 -9.15
C GLY A 132 -10.12 -4.99 -8.32
N ARG A 133 -9.46 -3.91 -8.73
CA ARG A 133 -9.58 -2.60 -8.08
C ARG A 133 -10.95 -1.96 -8.31
N ARG A 134 -11.56 -2.11 -9.50
CA ARG A 134 -12.95 -1.68 -9.74
C ARG A 134 -13.92 -2.36 -8.78
N ARG A 135 -13.83 -3.69 -8.70
CA ARG A 135 -14.65 -4.48 -7.79
C ARG A 135 -14.47 -4.06 -6.33
N PHE A 136 -13.23 -3.76 -5.92
CA PHE A 136 -12.94 -3.24 -4.59
C PHE A 136 -13.71 -1.94 -4.30
N VAL A 137 -13.70 -0.99 -5.24
CA VAL A 137 -14.44 0.29 -5.10
C VAL A 137 -15.94 0.05 -5.07
N GLU A 138 -16.46 -0.83 -5.94
CA GLU A 138 -17.88 -1.17 -6.02
C GLU A 138 -18.41 -1.80 -4.72
N GLU A 139 -17.66 -2.74 -4.15
CA GLU A 139 -18.01 -3.38 -2.88
C GLU A 139 -18.07 -2.38 -1.74
N TRP A 140 -17.06 -1.51 -1.63
CA TRP A 140 -17.06 -0.44 -0.64
C TRP A 140 -18.19 0.56 -0.86
N ALA A 141 -18.44 0.99 -2.10
CA ALA A 141 -19.51 1.92 -2.44
C ALA A 141 -20.91 1.35 -2.16
N ALA A 142 -21.06 0.01 -2.18
CA ALA A 142 -22.24 -0.72 -1.77
C ALA A 142 -22.35 -0.92 -0.23
N GLY A 143 -21.45 -0.32 0.56
CA GLY A 143 -21.43 -0.43 2.02
C GLY A 143 -20.89 -1.78 2.53
N ARG A 144 -20.25 -2.58 1.68
CA ARG A 144 -19.65 -3.86 2.07
C ARG A 144 -18.15 -3.68 2.35
N ARG A 145 -17.59 -4.54 3.21
CA ARG A 145 -16.13 -4.65 3.31
C ARG A 145 -15.60 -5.32 2.04
N PRO A 146 -14.58 -4.74 1.36
CA PRO A 146 -14.02 -5.35 0.16
C PRO A 146 -13.52 -6.77 0.42
N GLU A 147 -13.81 -7.70 -0.49
CA GLU A 147 -13.50 -9.13 -0.35
C GLU A 147 -11.99 -9.35 -0.20
N LEU A 148 -11.18 -8.58 -0.94
CA LEU A 148 -9.73 -8.62 -0.86
C LEU A 148 -9.22 -8.40 0.57
N LEU A 149 -9.74 -7.38 1.26
CA LEU A 149 -9.38 -7.09 2.64
C LEU A 149 -9.78 -8.24 3.57
N ALA A 150 -11.02 -8.70 3.48
CA ALA A 150 -11.52 -9.80 4.29
C ALA A 150 -10.68 -11.09 4.12
N ARG A 151 -10.25 -11.38 2.89
CA ARG A 151 -9.39 -12.53 2.56
C ARG A 151 -8.00 -12.39 3.17
N LEU A 152 -7.38 -11.22 3.05
CA LEU A 152 -6.05 -10.96 3.64
C LEU A 152 -6.10 -11.06 5.17
N GLU A 153 -7.14 -10.54 5.80
CA GLU A 153 -7.34 -10.66 7.26
C GLU A 153 -7.53 -12.11 7.70
N ALA A 154 -8.29 -12.91 6.96
CA ALA A 154 -8.45 -14.33 7.23
C ALA A 154 -7.11 -15.07 7.15
N ARG A 155 -6.31 -14.78 6.12
CA ARG A 155 -4.97 -15.37 5.93
C ARG A 155 -4.01 -15.01 7.05
N LEU A 156 -3.97 -13.74 7.46
CA LEU A 156 -3.14 -13.29 8.58
C LEU A 156 -3.55 -13.93 9.90
N ARG A 157 -4.86 -14.09 10.15
CA ARG A 157 -5.36 -14.80 11.34
C ARG A 157 -4.99 -16.28 11.33
N ALA A 158 -5.06 -16.95 10.18
CA ALA A 158 -4.64 -18.34 10.05
C ALA A 158 -3.15 -18.51 10.36
N ALA A 159 -2.30 -17.67 9.74
CA ALA A 159 -0.86 -17.69 9.98
C ALA A 159 -0.49 -17.41 11.46
N ALA A 160 -1.25 -16.54 12.14
CA ALA A 160 -1.05 -16.27 13.56
C ALA A 160 -1.38 -17.48 14.45
N LYS A 161 -2.43 -18.26 14.10
CA LYS A 161 -2.78 -19.49 14.82
C LYS A 161 -1.71 -20.56 14.68
N GLU A 162 -1.18 -20.75 13.48
CA GLU A 162 -0.12 -21.72 13.19
C GLU A 162 1.16 -21.43 14.00
N CYS A 163 1.60 -20.16 14.07
CA CYS A 163 2.73 -19.76 14.92
C CYS A 163 2.46 -19.89 16.43
N GLY A 164 1.20 -19.74 16.87
CA GLY A 164 0.82 -19.89 18.28
C GLY A 164 0.84 -21.35 18.74
N THR A 165 0.55 -22.30 17.85
CA THR A 165 0.55 -23.74 18.15
C THR A 165 1.94 -24.38 18.25
N GLU A 166 3.01 -23.69 17.82
CA GLU A 166 4.39 -24.17 17.92
C GLU A 166 5.07 -23.82 19.27
N GLY A 167 4.46 -22.98 20.11
CA GLY A 167 4.99 -22.59 21.42
C GLY A 167 4.58 -23.45 22.61
N GLU A 168 3.74 -24.48 22.40
CA GLU A 168 3.18 -25.35 23.46
C GLU A 168 3.61 -26.82 23.35
N ARG A 169 4.76 -27.12 22.71
CA ARG A 169 5.31 -28.49 22.69
C ARG A 169 6.72 -28.58 23.25
#